data_AF-A0A226D395-F1
#
_entry.id   AF-A0A226D395-F1
#
_cell.length_a   1.000
_cell.length_b   1.000
_cell.length_c   1.000
_cell.angle_alpha   90.00
_cell.angle_beta   90.00
_cell.angle_gamma   90.00
#
_symmetry.space_group_name_H-M   'P 1'
#
loop_
_entity.id
_entity.type
_entity.pdbx_description
1 polymer ?
#
loop_
_entity_poly.entity_id
_entity_poly.type
_entity_poly.pdbx_seq_one_letter_code
_entity_poly.pdbx_strand_id
1 'polypeptide(L)'
;MNTVKFSLVAVPAMSGIIGAFKPCSPPSMLPELIPHCENLVGLDKTESLAIVLALVHGLFQAALFYIYSAVVVLTLGHVIVYPSVMIELWMREMNRKIKDSPVRSTQLLLRQYRIAQVTENLVNAVLTKRFFLIFLSFTIIGQICSVYIIFTSWSYLSVGIMMLFLLLGFNFCTIIYIFLHSLCYPNVSSTQFVKIMRKSKSARSLIVRKFLNSCPPLKVGMGDGTFYDKLTSFKICQFCVERFINLLIMN
;
A
#
# COMPACT_ATOMS: atom_id res chain seq x y z
N MET A 1 -7.60 -8.62 -2.75
CA MET A 1 -6.60 -9.04 -3.75
C MET A 1 -7.08 -8.84 -5.19
N ASN A 2 -8.34 -9.10 -5.52
CA ASN A 2 -8.88 -8.89 -6.88
C ASN A 2 -8.86 -7.42 -7.33
N THR A 3 -9.15 -6.47 -6.44
CA THR A 3 -9.11 -5.02 -6.73
C THR A 3 -7.72 -4.54 -7.15
N VAL A 4 -6.66 -5.08 -6.53
CA VAL A 4 -5.27 -4.70 -6.86
C VAL A 4 -4.86 -5.24 -8.23
N LYS A 5 -5.32 -6.45 -8.61
CA LYS A 5 -5.08 -7.02 -9.93
C LYS A 5 -5.79 -6.22 -11.04
N PHE A 6 -7.03 -5.79 -10.78
CA PHE A 6 -7.77 -4.95 -11.70
C PHE A 6 -7.05 -3.62 -11.94
N SER A 7 -6.61 -2.97 -10.86
CA SER A 7 -5.85 -1.73 -10.94
C SER A 7 -4.50 -1.85 -11.65
N LEU A 8 -3.81 -2.98 -11.50
CA LEU A 8 -2.53 -3.26 -12.17
C LEU A 8 -2.66 -3.23 -13.70
N VAL A 9 -3.83 -3.58 -14.23
CA VAL A 9 -4.08 -3.60 -15.69
C VAL A 9 -4.77 -2.31 -16.13
N ALA A 10 -5.71 -1.80 -15.34
CA ALA A 10 -6.50 -0.62 -15.70
C ALA A 10 -5.67 0.67 -15.76
N VAL A 11 -4.72 0.88 -14.83
CA VAL A 11 -3.91 2.11 -14.79
C VAL A 11 -2.98 2.23 -16.00
N PRO A 12 -2.20 1.19 -16.37
CA PRO A 12 -1.35 1.25 -17.56
C PRO A 12 -2.14 1.30 -18.87
N ALA A 13 -3.30 0.64 -18.94
CA ALA A 13 -4.15 0.71 -20.13
C ALA A 13 -4.70 2.12 -20.34
N MET A 14 -5.22 2.76 -19.28
CA MET A 14 -5.75 4.12 -19.36
C MET A 14 -4.66 5.15 -19.65
N SER A 15 -3.47 5.00 -19.05
CA SER A 15 -2.34 5.89 -19.34
C SER A 15 -1.83 5.72 -20.77
N GLY A 16 -1.81 4.49 -21.30
CA GLY A 16 -1.48 4.22 -22.70
C GLY A 16 -2.47 4.82 -23.69
N ILE A 17 -3.77 4.68 -23.42
CA ILE A 17 -4.84 5.31 -24.23
C ILE A 17 -4.68 6.82 -24.24
N ILE A 18 -4.48 7.45 -23.07
CA ILE A 18 -4.28 8.90 -22.98
C ILE A 18 -2.98 9.33 -23.67
N GLY A 19 -1.90 8.56 -23.55
CA GLY A 19 -0.63 8.81 -24.22
C GLY A 19 -0.71 8.71 -25.75
N ALA A 20 -1.63 7.89 -26.28
CA ALA A 20 -1.89 7.78 -27.72
C ALA A 20 -2.80 8.91 -28.24
N PHE A 21 -3.83 9.32 -27.49
CA PHE A 21 -4.77 10.35 -27.94
C PHE A 21 -4.29 11.79 -27.64
N LYS A 22 -3.50 11.98 -26.58
CA LYS A 22 -2.98 13.27 -26.13
C LYS A 22 -1.52 13.12 -25.65
N PRO A 23 -0.57 12.91 -26.58
CA PRO A 23 0.84 12.66 -26.24
C PRO A 23 1.52 13.82 -25.49
N CYS A 24 0.97 15.04 -25.59
CA CYS A 24 1.52 16.24 -24.94
C CYS A 24 0.77 16.65 -23.65
N SER A 25 -0.23 15.89 -23.21
CA SER A 25 -0.92 16.15 -21.93
C SER A 25 -0.28 15.34 -20.80
N PRO A 26 -0.14 15.89 -19.57
CA PRO A 26 0.31 15.11 -18.42
C PRO A 26 -0.65 13.92 -18.21
N PRO A 27 -0.16 12.70 -17.91
CA PRO A 27 1.14 12.32 -17.32
C PRO A 27 2.19 11.78 -18.32
N SER A 28 2.19 12.25 -19.56
CA SER A 28 3.18 11.85 -20.57
C SER A 28 4.61 12.22 -20.15
N MET A 29 5.55 11.27 -20.29
CA MET A 29 7.00 11.52 -20.08
C MET A 29 7.71 11.98 -21.37
N LEU A 30 6.95 12.15 -22.46
CA LEU A 30 7.44 12.60 -23.75
C LEU A 30 8.10 14.00 -23.76
N PRO A 31 7.66 14.99 -22.97
CA PRO A 31 8.27 16.32 -22.97
C PRO A 31 9.75 16.32 -22.60
N GLU A 32 10.24 15.28 -21.90
CA GLU A 32 11.65 15.12 -21.56
C GLU A 32 12.48 14.52 -22.71
N LEU A 33 11.84 13.79 -23.64
CA LEU A 33 12.53 13.08 -24.74
C LEU A 33 12.43 13.81 -26.09
N ILE A 34 11.35 14.57 -26.31
CA ILE A 34 11.11 15.31 -27.56
C ILE A 34 10.77 16.77 -27.23
N PRO A 35 11.69 17.73 -27.48
CA PRO A 35 11.51 19.11 -27.07
C PRO A 35 10.48 19.91 -27.90
N HIS A 36 9.88 19.32 -28.96
CA HIS A 36 8.96 20.03 -29.87
C HIS A 36 7.63 19.28 -30.02
N CYS A 37 6.79 19.37 -28.99
CA CYS A 37 5.42 18.84 -29.01
C CYS A 37 4.45 19.70 -29.86
N GLU A 38 4.81 20.94 -30.21
CA GLU A 38 3.99 21.84 -31.05
C GLU A 38 3.81 21.31 -32.47
N ASN A 39 4.84 20.70 -33.06
CA ASN A 39 4.80 20.19 -34.44
C ASN A 39 3.90 18.96 -34.58
N LEU A 40 3.60 18.25 -33.49
CA LEU A 40 2.74 17.06 -33.50
C LEU A 40 1.25 17.40 -33.41
N VAL A 41 0.91 18.56 -32.86
CA VAL A 41 -0.46 19.09 -32.83
C VAL A 41 -0.81 19.75 -34.18
N GLY A 42 0.19 20.29 -34.88
CA GLY A 42 0.05 20.89 -36.20
C GLY A 42 0.17 19.92 -37.39
N LEU A 43 0.68 18.70 -37.19
CA LEU A 43 0.63 17.66 -38.23
C LEU A 43 -0.81 17.17 -38.37
N ASP A 44 -1.36 17.34 -39.57
CA ASP A 44 -2.69 16.85 -39.91
C ASP A 44 -2.75 15.34 -39.61
N LYS A 45 -3.80 14.89 -38.91
CA LYS A 45 -3.98 13.51 -38.39
C LYS A 45 -3.99 12.43 -39.49
N THR A 46 -3.84 12.83 -40.74
CA THR A 46 -3.85 12.07 -41.98
C THR A 46 -2.46 11.55 -42.38
N GLU A 47 -1.36 12.07 -41.81
CA GLU A 47 -0.05 11.48 -42.05
C GLU A 47 0.16 10.21 -41.19
N SER A 48 0.39 9.09 -41.88
CA SER A 48 0.66 7.78 -41.27
C SER A 48 1.78 7.82 -40.21
N LEU A 49 2.77 8.71 -40.38
CA LEU A 49 3.89 8.90 -39.46
C LEU A 49 3.42 9.41 -38.07
N ALA A 50 2.45 10.33 -38.02
CA ALA A 50 1.95 10.89 -36.77
C ALA A 50 1.16 9.85 -35.95
N ILE A 51 0.38 9.00 -36.63
CA ILE A 51 -0.39 7.91 -35.99
C ILE A 51 0.56 6.84 -35.42
N VAL A 52 1.58 6.45 -36.18
CA VAL A 52 2.58 5.47 -35.73
C VAL A 52 3.34 6.00 -34.52
N LEU A 53 3.77 7.27 -34.54
CA LEU A 53 4.48 7.87 -33.41
C LEU A 53 3.60 7.95 -32.14
N ALA A 54 2.32 8.33 -32.29
CA ALA A 54 1.38 8.38 -31.18
C ALA A 54 1.12 6.99 -30.58
N LEU A 55 1.00 5.95 -31.41
CA LEU A 55 0.83 4.56 -30.96
C LEU A 55 2.08 4.03 -30.24
N VAL A 56 3.28 4.28 -30.78
CA VAL A 56 4.54 3.88 -30.16
C VAL A 56 4.71 4.57 -28.81
N HIS A 57 4.37 5.86 -28.73
CA HIS A 57 4.41 6.60 -27.47
C HIS A 57 3.43 6.04 -26.44
N GLY A 58 2.16 5.85 -26.81
CA GLY A 58 1.16 5.28 -25.93
C GLY A 58 1.54 3.90 -25.41
N LEU A 59 2.13 3.06 -26.26
CA LEU A 59 2.58 1.72 -25.90
C LEU A 59 3.80 1.75 -24.97
N PHE A 60 4.77 2.64 -25.23
CA PHE A 60 5.91 2.85 -24.35
C PHE A 60 5.47 3.37 -22.97
N GLN A 61 4.56 4.34 -22.94
CA GLN A 61 3.98 4.87 -21.71
C GLN A 61 3.24 3.77 -20.93
N ALA A 62 2.41 2.97 -21.60
CA ALA A 62 1.72 1.84 -20.97
C ALA A 62 2.71 0.83 -20.38
N ALA A 63 3.78 0.48 -21.12
CA ALA A 63 4.80 -0.47 -20.65
C ALA A 63 5.54 0.06 -19.41
N LEU A 64 5.93 1.33 -19.39
CA LEU A 64 6.58 1.94 -18.23
C LEU A 64 5.66 1.93 -17.00
N PHE A 65 4.42 2.41 -17.13
CA PHE A 65 3.45 2.42 -16.02
C PHE A 65 3.12 0.99 -15.54
N TYR A 66 3.12 0.01 -16.43
CA TYR A 66 2.98 -1.40 -16.05
C TYR A 66 4.16 -1.89 -15.22
N ILE A 67 5.40 -1.61 -15.64
CA ILE A 67 6.60 -2.00 -14.89
C ILE A 67 6.61 -1.33 -13.51
N TYR A 68 6.36 -0.02 -13.43
CA TYR A 68 6.29 0.70 -12.16
C TYR A 68 5.21 0.14 -11.23
N SER A 69 3.99 -0.06 -11.74
CA SER A 69 2.90 -0.60 -10.92
C SER A 69 3.18 -2.04 -10.46
N ALA A 70 3.78 -2.87 -11.30
CA ALA A 70 4.17 -4.23 -10.95
C ALA A 70 5.23 -4.24 -9.84
N VAL A 71 6.28 -3.42 -9.95
CA VAL A 71 7.33 -3.31 -8.91
C VAL A 71 6.73 -2.86 -7.58
N VAL A 72 5.86 -1.84 -7.58
CA VAL A 72 5.21 -1.36 -6.36
C VAL A 72 4.33 -2.45 -5.74
N VAL A 73 3.45 -3.09 -6.52
CA VAL A 73 2.54 -4.13 -6.02
C VAL A 73 3.30 -5.35 -5.50
N LEU A 74 4.34 -5.80 -6.20
CA LEU A 74 5.17 -6.93 -5.77
C LEU A 74 5.93 -6.59 -4.49
N THR A 75 6.50 -5.39 -4.39
CA THR A 75 7.23 -4.94 -3.20
C THR A 75 6.31 -4.84 -1.99
N LEU A 76 5.16 -4.17 -2.10
CA LEU A 76 4.20 -4.06 -1.01
C LEU A 76 3.63 -5.44 -0.61
N GLY A 77 3.33 -6.28 -1.61
CA GLY A 77 2.82 -7.63 -1.40
C GLY A 77 3.80 -8.52 -0.65
N HIS A 78 5.05 -8.59 -1.10
CA HIS A 78 6.05 -9.49 -0.51
C HIS A 78 6.67 -8.95 0.78
N VAL A 79 6.97 -7.65 0.82
CA VAL A 79 7.68 -7.08 1.97
C VAL A 79 6.74 -6.89 3.16
N ILE A 80 5.44 -6.66 2.90
CA ILE A 80 4.53 -6.15 3.94
C ILE A 80 3.31 -7.02 4.12
N VAL A 81 2.57 -7.32 3.05
CA VAL A 81 1.36 -8.16 3.17
C VAL A 81 1.73 -9.61 3.54
N TYR A 82 2.73 -10.18 2.88
CA TYR A 82 3.14 -11.57 3.10
C TYR A 82 3.55 -11.86 4.55
N PRO A 83 4.51 -11.14 5.17
CA PRO A 83 4.87 -11.42 6.56
C PRO A 83 3.72 -11.14 7.53
N SER A 84 2.91 -10.10 7.32
CA SER A 84 1.73 -9.83 8.16
C SER A 84 0.71 -10.96 8.12
N VAL A 85 0.36 -11.46 6.93
CA VAL A 85 -0.60 -12.58 6.77
C VAL A 85 0.01 -13.89 7.29
N MET A 86 1.29 -14.12 7.05
CA MET A 86 2.00 -15.30 7.55
C MET A 86 1.99 -15.34 9.09
N ILE A 87 2.31 -14.22 9.75
CA ILE A 87 2.25 -14.09 11.21
C ILE A 87 0.82 -14.34 11.70
N GLU A 88 -0.19 -13.76 11.04
CA GLU A 88 -1.59 -13.96 11.43
C GLU A 88 -2.02 -15.42 11.36
N LEU A 89 -1.78 -16.08 10.22
CA LEU A 89 -2.12 -17.50 10.02
C LEU A 89 -1.40 -18.38 11.04
N TRP A 90 -0.13 -18.10 11.29
CA TRP A 90 0.66 -18.86 12.23
C TRP A 90 0.13 -18.73 13.65
N MET A 91 -0.23 -17.51 14.06
CA MET A 91 -0.82 -17.22 15.37
C MET A 91 -2.20 -17.84 15.54
N ARG A 92 -3.03 -17.87 14.49
CA ARG A 92 -4.34 -18.56 14.49
C ARG A 92 -4.17 -20.06 14.72
N GLU A 93 -3.22 -20.69 14.03
CA GLU A 93 -2.96 -22.12 14.19
C GLU A 93 -2.41 -22.44 15.58
N MET A 94 -1.54 -21.58 16.13
CA MET A 94 -1.08 -21.70 17.51
C MET A 94 -2.23 -21.56 18.52
N ASN A 95 -3.13 -20.61 18.33
CA ASN A 95 -4.32 -20.45 19.17
C ASN A 95 -5.23 -21.68 19.14
N ARG A 96 -5.37 -22.34 17.99
CA ARG A 96 -6.13 -23.59 17.85
C ARG A 96 -5.48 -24.72 18.66
N LYS A 97 -4.16 -24.90 18.51
CA LYS A 97 -3.39 -25.91 19.24
C LYS A 97 -3.39 -25.71 20.76
N ILE A 98 -3.44 -24.46 21.25
CA ILE A 98 -3.53 -24.17 22.70
C ILE A 98 -4.86 -24.62 23.30
N LYS A 99 -5.96 -24.54 22.53
CA LYS A 99 -7.28 -24.97 23.01
C LYS A 99 -7.39 -26.49 23.14
N ASP A 100 -6.70 -27.23 22.28
CA ASP A 100 -6.85 -28.68 22.16
C ASP A 100 -5.72 -29.52 22.82
N SER A 101 -4.59 -28.94 23.25
CA SER A 101 -3.37 -29.72 23.53
C SER A 101 -2.85 -29.68 24.99
N PRO A 102 -2.27 -30.79 25.51
CA PRO A 102 -1.65 -30.86 26.84
C PRO A 102 -0.28 -30.14 26.92
N VAL A 103 0.16 -29.88 28.17
CA VAL A 103 1.30 -29.02 28.60
C VAL A 103 2.65 -29.30 27.91
N ARG A 104 2.87 -30.50 27.34
CA ARG A 104 4.12 -30.86 26.64
C ARG A 104 4.24 -30.19 25.27
N SER A 105 3.13 -29.80 24.64
CA SER A 105 3.07 -29.07 23.37
C SER A 105 3.49 -27.59 23.52
N THR A 106 3.50 -27.07 24.75
CA THR A 106 3.76 -25.66 25.03
C THR A 106 5.18 -25.22 24.69
N GLN A 107 6.19 -26.08 24.84
CA GLN A 107 7.58 -25.75 24.46
C GLN A 107 7.74 -25.55 22.94
N LEU A 108 7.07 -26.38 22.14
CA LEU A 108 7.10 -26.28 20.69
C LEU A 108 6.39 -25.00 20.22
N LEU A 109 5.28 -24.67 20.91
CA LEU A 109 4.53 -23.43 20.75
C LEU A 109 5.37 -22.18 21.08
N LEU A 110 6.14 -22.22 22.17
CA LEU A 110 7.06 -21.14 22.56
C LEU A 110 8.16 -20.92 21.52
N ARG A 111 8.71 -22.00 20.94
CA ARG A 111 9.71 -21.91 19.87
C ARG A 111 9.13 -21.25 18.62
N GLN A 112 7.91 -21.62 18.22
CA GLN A 112 7.23 -20.99 17.07
C GLN A 112 6.89 -19.53 17.33
N TYR A 113 6.44 -19.18 18.54
CA TYR A 113 6.22 -17.80 18.93
C TYR A 113 7.50 -16.96 18.85
N ARG A 114 8.65 -17.51 19.24
CA ARG A 114 9.94 -16.81 19.12
C ARG A 114 10.31 -16.50 17.66
N ILE A 115 9.99 -17.39 16.71
CA ILE A 115 10.23 -17.14 15.29
C ILE A 115 9.27 -16.07 14.75
N ALA A 116 8.00 -16.09 15.17
CA ALA A 116 7.07 -15.00 14.86
C ALA A 116 7.58 -13.65 15.39
N GLN A 117 8.17 -13.65 16.60
CA GLN A 117 8.77 -12.46 17.19
C GLN A 117 10.00 -11.94 16.47
N VAL A 118 10.87 -12.83 15.98
CA VAL A 118 12.00 -12.43 15.12
C VAL A 118 11.50 -11.89 13.79
N THR A 119 10.49 -12.52 13.19
CA THR A 119 9.89 -12.09 11.92
C THR A 119 9.29 -10.70 12.06
N GLU A 120 8.59 -10.42 13.16
CA GLU A 120 8.07 -9.08 13.40
C GLU A 120 9.19 -8.07 13.66
N ASN A 121 10.20 -8.40 14.46
CA ASN A 121 11.32 -7.48 14.66
C ASN A 121 11.98 -7.11 13.33
N LEU A 122 12.08 -8.07 12.40
CA LEU A 122 12.56 -7.82 11.04
C LEU A 122 11.62 -6.89 10.27
N VAL A 123 10.31 -7.15 10.28
CA VAL A 123 9.30 -6.27 9.65
C VAL A 123 9.36 -4.86 10.23
N ASN A 124 9.43 -4.73 11.56
CA ASN A 124 9.55 -3.45 12.24
C ASN A 124 10.87 -2.74 11.89
N ALA A 125 11.99 -3.47 11.80
CA ALA A 125 13.26 -2.91 11.36
C ALA A 125 13.20 -2.42 9.90
N VAL A 126 12.48 -3.11 9.02
CA VAL A 126 12.25 -2.69 7.64
C VAL A 126 11.33 -1.46 7.58
N LEU A 127 10.26 -1.43 8.37
CA LEU A 127 9.29 -0.32 8.42
C LEU A 127 9.84 0.93 9.09
N THR A 128 10.75 0.79 10.05
CA THR A 128 11.38 1.94 10.72
C THR A 128 12.43 2.61 9.82
N LYS A 129 12.82 1.98 8.69
CA LYS A 129 13.71 2.64 7.72
C LYS A 129 13.01 3.80 7.03
N ARG A 130 13.77 4.88 6.81
CA ARG A 130 13.31 6.12 6.13
C ARG A 130 12.65 5.89 4.78
N PHE A 131 13.05 4.84 4.05
CA PHE A 131 12.45 4.49 2.76
C PHE A 131 10.93 4.24 2.85
N PHE A 132 10.49 3.61 3.95
CA PHE A 132 9.08 3.35 4.16
C PHE A 132 8.28 4.64 4.38
N LEU A 133 8.79 5.55 5.21
CA LEU A 133 8.16 6.86 5.43
C LEU A 133 8.08 7.69 4.15
N ILE A 134 9.13 7.66 3.31
CA ILE A 134 9.13 8.35 2.02
C ILE A 134 8.03 7.80 1.11
N PHE A 135 7.90 6.47 1.02
CA PHE A 135 6.86 5.83 0.22
C PHE A 135 5.45 6.17 0.71
N LEU A 136 5.23 6.14 2.03
CA LEU A 136 3.94 6.49 2.63
C LEU A 136 3.57 7.95 2.35
N SER A 137 4.50 8.87 2.56
CA SER A 137 4.32 10.30 2.27
C SER A 137 4.03 10.56 0.80
N PHE A 138 4.75 9.89 -0.11
CA PHE A 138 4.49 9.98 -1.55
C PHE A 138 3.07 9.54 -1.91
N THR A 139 2.61 8.44 -1.31
CA THR A 139 1.25 7.90 -1.55
C THR A 139 0.18 8.87 -1.04
N ILE A 140 0.39 9.50 0.13
CA ILE A 140 -0.53 10.49 0.72
C ILE A 140 -0.59 11.76 -0.13
N ILE A 141 0.56 12.32 -0.51
CA ILE A 141 0.63 13.50 -1.36
C ILE A 141 -0.03 13.21 -2.71
N GLY A 142 0.29 12.06 -3.32
CA GLY A 142 -0.31 11.63 -4.58
C GLY A 142 -1.84 11.52 -4.50
N GLN A 143 -2.39 11.00 -3.40
CA GLN A 143 -3.83 10.97 -3.17
C GLN A 143 -4.41 12.39 -3.11
N ILE A 144 -3.84 13.27 -2.29
CA ILE A 144 -4.33 14.65 -2.11
C ILE A 144 -4.29 15.40 -3.45
N CYS A 145 -3.18 15.33 -4.19
CA CYS A 145 -3.04 15.95 -5.50
C CYS A 145 -4.06 15.41 -6.51
N SER A 146 -4.29 14.09 -6.54
CA SER A 146 -5.26 13.48 -7.46
C SER A 146 -6.68 13.99 -7.20
N VAL A 147 -7.10 14.05 -5.94
CA VAL A 147 -8.43 14.56 -5.56
C VAL A 147 -8.52 16.07 -5.81
N TYR A 148 -7.48 16.83 -5.49
CA TYR A 148 -7.41 18.27 -5.75
C TYR A 148 -7.58 18.60 -7.24
N ILE A 149 -6.86 17.92 -8.13
CA ILE A 149 -6.99 18.12 -9.58
C ILE A 149 -8.41 17.84 -10.06
N ILE A 150 -9.06 16.78 -9.55
CA ILE A 150 -10.46 16.47 -9.93
C ILE A 150 -11.41 17.62 -9.56
N PHE A 151 -11.27 18.19 -8.36
CA PHE A 151 -12.17 19.22 -7.89
C PHE A 151 -11.89 20.60 -8.51
N THR A 152 -10.64 21.04 -8.56
CA THR A 152 -10.27 22.36 -9.08
C THR A 152 -10.45 22.45 -10.59
N SER A 153 -10.26 21.34 -11.30
CA SER A 153 -10.12 21.29 -12.75
C SER A 153 -11.29 20.58 -13.45
N TRP A 154 -12.41 20.39 -12.75
CA TRP A 154 -13.60 19.69 -13.24
C TRP A 154 -14.16 20.26 -14.56
N SER A 155 -14.09 21.58 -14.77
CA SER A 155 -14.61 22.26 -15.96
C SER A 155 -13.64 22.30 -17.15
N TYR A 156 -12.34 22.12 -16.93
CA TYR A 156 -11.30 22.33 -17.96
C TYR A 156 -10.70 21.02 -18.50
N LEU A 157 -10.87 19.89 -17.79
CA LEU A 157 -10.29 18.61 -18.18
C LEU A 157 -11.24 17.76 -19.04
N SER A 158 -10.67 17.06 -20.03
CA SER A 158 -11.42 16.04 -20.76
C SER A 158 -11.79 14.87 -19.85
N VAL A 159 -12.99 14.32 -20.04
CA VAL A 159 -13.57 13.19 -19.27
C VAL A 159 -12.58 12.03 -19.08
N GLY A 160 -11.76 11.70 -20.08
CA GLY A 160 -10.76 10.62 -19.96
C GLY A 160 -9.66 10.89 -18.92
N ILE A 161 -9.17 12.13 -18.83
CA ILE A 161 -8.15 12.53 -17.86
C ILE A 161 -8.76 12.54 -16.44
N MET A 162 -10.00 12.98 -16.32
CA MET A 162 -10.76 12.93 -15.06
C MET A 162 -10.92 11.50 -14.55
N MET A 163 -11.29 10.56 -15.42
CA MET A 163 -11.40 9.14 -15.06
C MET A 163 -10.05 8.54 -14.65
N LEU A 164 -8.94 8.96 -15.30
CA LEU A 164 -7.60 8.53 -14.90
C LEU A 164 -7.23 9.03 -13.50
N PHE A 165 -7.46 10.31 -13.18
CA PHE A 165 -7.17 10.83 -11.85
C PHE A 165 -8.08 10.21 -10.78
N LEU A 166 -9.34 9.93 -11.10
CA LEU A 166 -10.26 9.26 -10.19
C LEU A 166 -9.79 7.83 -9.88
N LEU A 167 -9.39 7.09 -10.92
CA LEU A 167 -8.82 5.75 -10.79
C LEU A 167 -7.53 5.80 -9.97
N LEU A 168 -6.66 6.79 -10.20
CA LEU A 168 -5.40 6.97 -9.48
C LEU A 168 -5.65 7.29 -7.99
N GLY A 169 -6.59 8.19 -7.69
CA GLY A 169 -7.01 8.51 -6.33
C GLY A 169 -7.57 7.30 -5.60
N PHE A 170 -8.46 6.53 -6.24
CA PHE A 170 -8.99 5.29 -5.68
C PHE A 170 -7.90 4.24 -5.42
N ASN A 171 -6.90 4.18 -6.30
CA ASN A 171 -5.75 3.31 -6.14
C ASN A 171 -4.89 3.70 -4.94
N PHE A 172 -4.55 4.97 -4.78
CA PHE A 172 -3.81 5.44 -3.61
C PHE A 172 -4.59 5.20 -2.32
N CYS A 173 -5.90 5.45 -2.29
CA CYS A 173 -6.77 5.09 -1.16
C CYS A 173 -6.71 3.60 -0.84
N THR A 174 -6.81 2.73 -1.86
CA THR A 174 -6.80 1.28 -1.70
C THR A 174 -5.45 0.80 -1.18
N ILE A 175 -4.34 1.36 -1.70
CA ILE A 175 -2.99 1.08 -1.23
C ILE A 175 -2.88 1.46 0.23
N ILE A 176 -3.20 2.71 0.59
CA ILE A 176 -3.14 3.20 1.97
C ILE A 176 -3.99 2.32 2.91
N TYR A 177 -5.21 1.98 2.50
CA TYR A 177 -6.10 1.13 3.29
C TYR A 177 -5.53 -0.27 3.50
N ILE A 178 -5.23 -1.01 2.42
CA ILE A 178 -4.70 -2.38 2.51
C ILE A 178 -3.41 -2.39 3.31
N PHE A 179 -2.57 -1.39 3.07
CA PHE A 179 -1.26 -1.30 3.65
C PHE A 179 -1.30 -1.03 5.17
N LEU A 180 -1.98 0.05 5.58
CA LEU A 180 -2.12 0.39 6.99
C LEU A 180 -2.91 -0.69 7.73
N HIS A 181 -3.92 -1.27 7.09
CA HIS A 181 -4.67 -2.38 7.67
C HIS A 181 -3.79 -3.62 7.86
N SER A 182 -2.92 -3.93 6.89
CA SER A 182 -1.96 -5.04 6.97
C SER A 182 -0.96 -4.87 8.12
N LEU A 183 -0.58 -3.63 8.44
CA LEU A 183 0.29 -3.32 9.58
C LEU A 183 -0.39 -3.47 10.95
N CYS A 184 -1.72 -3.48 11.00
CA CYS A 184 -2.48 -3.65 12.24
C CYS A 184 -2.60 -5.13 12.66
N TYR A 185 -2.53 -6.07 11.71
CA TYR A 185 -2.72 -7.50 11.98
C TYR A 185 -1.75 -8.11 12.99
N PRO A 186 -0.43 -7.84 12.92
CA PRO A 186 0.53 -8.40 13.89
C PRO A 186 0.23 -7.96 15.32
N ASN A 187 -0.13 -6.69 15.52
CA ASN A 187 -0.47 -6.12 16.84
C ASN A 187 -1.76 -6.73 17.42
N VAL A 188 -2.82 -6.82 16.62
CA VAL A 188 -4.10 -7.40 17.06
C VAL A 188 -3.96 -8.90 17.35
N SER A 189 -3.27 -9.65 16.49
CA SER A 189 -3.08 -11.09 16.64
C SER A 189 -2.22 -11.43 17.86
N SER A 190 -1.18 -10.65 18.11
CA SER A 190 -0.31 -10.77 19.28
C SER A 190 -1.03 -10.54 20.60
N THR A 191 -1.76 -9.43 20.71
CA THR A 191 -2.50 -9.10 21.94
C THR A 191 -3.57 -10.15 22.24
N GLN A 192 -4.24 -10.67 21.21
CA GLN A 192 -5.21 -11.75 21.34
C GLN A 192 -4.54 -13.05 21.81
N PHE A 193 -3.39 -13.42 21.27
CA PHE A 193 -2.65 -14.62 21.68
C PHE A 193 -2.14 -14.54 23.12
N VAL A 194 -1.55 -13.41 23.54
CA VAL A 194 -1.10 -13.22 24.93
C VAL A 194 -2.28 -13.33 25.90
N LYS A 195 -3.45 -12.80 25.53
CA LYS A 195 -4.68 -12.88 26.33
C LYS A 195 -5.21 -14.32 26.44
N ILE A 196 -5.17 -15.09 25.35
CA ILE A 196 -5.58 -16.51 25.34
C ILE A 196 -4.59 -17.37 26.13
N MET A 197 -3.29 -17.16 25.94
CA MET A 197 -2.23 -17.86 26.67
C MET A 197 -2.32 -17.61 28.17
N ARG A 198 -2.52 -16.37 28.63
CA ARG A 198 -2.72 -16.05 30.06
C ARG A 198 -3.95 -16.73 30.66
N LYS A 199 -5.00 -16.98 29.87
CA LYS A 199 -6.21 -17.67 30.31
C LYS A 199 -6.12 -19.20 30.22
N SER A 200 -5.14 -19.74 29.51
CA SER A 200 -4.94 -21.19 29.37
C SER A 200 -4.39 -21.81 30.65
N LYS A 201 -4.74 -23.08 30.91
CA LYS A 201 -4.16 -23.90 32.00
C LYS A 201 -2.62 -23.94 31.93
N SER A 202 -2.02 -23.72 30.76
CA SER A 202 -0.57 -23.70 30.59
C SER A 202 0.13 -22.46 31.20
N ALA A 203 -0.61 -21.38 31.49
CA ALA A 203 -0.10 -20.19 32.17
C ALA A 203 0.28 -20.43 33.64
N ARG A 204 -0.17 -21.55 34.23
CA ARG A 204 0.20 -21.95 35.60
C ARG A 204 1.68 -22.30 35.71
N SER A 205 2.34 -22.66 34.61
CA SER A 205 3.77 -22.96 34.65
C SER A 205 4.58 -21.65 34.77
N LEU A 206 5.50 -21.63 35.74
CA LEU A 206 6.39 -20.50 36.02
C LEU A 206 7.18 -20.07 34.78
N ILE A 207 7.60 -21.03 33.95
CA ILE A 207 8.36 -20.79 32.72
C ILE A 207 7.53 -20.03 31.68
N VAL A 208 6.28 -20.43 31.46
CA VAL A 208 5.38 -19.73 30.52
C VAL A 208 5.02 -18.35 31.04
N ARG A 209 4.78 -18.21 32.34
CA ARG A 209 4.48 -16.91 32.95
C ARG A 209 5.67 -15.94 32.88
N LYS A 210 6.89 -16.43 33.13
CA LYS A 210 8.12 -15.65 32.99
C LYS A 210 8.36 -15.26 31.53
N PHE A 211 8.14 -16.19 30.60
CA PHE A 211 8.23 -15.92 29.16
C PHE A 211 7.21 -14.88 28.67
N LEU A 212 5.94 -15.00 29.07
CA LEU A 212 4.88 -14.04 28.72
C LEU A 212 5.11 -12.65 29.34
N ASN A 213 5.80 -12.56 30.48
CA ASN A 213 6.20 -11.28 31.07
C ASN A 213 7.45 -10.70 30.39
N SER A 214 8.33 -11.54 29.85
CA SER A 214 9.52 -11.12 29.11
C SER A 214 9.23 -10.74 27.64
N CYS A 215 8.15 -11.25 27.05
CA CYS A 215 7.74 -10.91 25.68
C CYS A 215 6.74 -9.76 25.68
N PRO A 216 7.14 -8.52 25.32
CA PRO A 216 6.17 -7.47 25.08
C PRO A 216 5.27 -7.86 23.91
N PRO A 217 3.97 -7.46 23.93
CA PRO A 217 3.13 -7.63 22.76
C PRO A 217 3.81 -6.93 21.59
N LEU A 218 4.00 -7.72 20.56
CA LEU A 218 4.39 -7.34 19.21
C LEU A 218 3.64 -6.08 18.78
N LYS A 219 4.40 -5.01 18.53
CA LYS A 219 3.91 -3.69 18.15
C LYS A 219 4.84 -3.14 17.08
N VAL A 220 4.30 -2.93 15.88
CA VAL A 220 5.00 -2.18 14.84
C VAL A 220 4.99 -0.70 15.21
N GLY A 221 6.18 -0.15 15.46
CA GLY A 221 6.39 1.22 15.90
C GLY A 221 6.47 2.19 14.73
N MET A 222 5.96 3.41 14.93
CA MET A 222 5.98 4.48 13.93
C MET A 222 7.29 5.30 13.96
N GLY A 223 8.24 4.95 14.83
CA GLY A 223 9.49 5.69 15.06
C GLY A 223 9.46 6.62 16.28
N ASP A 224 8.29 7.20 16.60
CA ASP A 224 8.12 8.19 17.67
C ASP A 224 7.55 7.62 18.98
N GLY A 225 7.68 6.31 19.20
CA GLY A 225 7.07 5.63 20.35
C GLY A 225 5.56 5.36 20.23
N THR A 226 4.94 5.75 19.11
CA THR A 226 3.54 5.44 18.76
C THR A 226 3.45 4.14 17.93
N PHE A 227 2.27 3.52 17.91
CA PHE A 227 2.05 2.21 17.30
C PHE A 227 0.87 2.22 16.31
N TYR A 228 0.92 1.36 15.29
CA TYR A 228 -0.18 1.17 14.35
C TYR A 228 -1.33 0.39 15.02
N ASP A 229 -2.48 1.04 15.13
CA ASP A 229 -3.74 0.46 15.60
C ASP A 229 -4.75 0.39 14.45
N LYS A 230 -5.80 -0.42 14.59
CA LYS A 230 -6.85 -0.60 13.56
C LYS A 230 -7.43 0.74 13.08
N LEU A 231 -7.49 1.71 13.99
CA LEU A 231 -7.97 3.08 13.76
C LEU A 231 -6.96 3.99 13.06
N THR A 232 -5.68 3.63 12.99
CA THR A 232 -4.65 4.44 12.32
C THR A 232 -4.92 4.56 10.82
N SER A 233 -5.47 3.51 10.18
CA SER A 233 -5.92 3.56 8.79
C SER A 233 -6.99 4.64 8.58
N PHE A 234 -7.97 4.72 9.48
CA PHE A 234 -9.03 5.72 9.43
C PHE A 234 -8.51 7.13 9.72
N LYS A 235 -7.64 7.28 10.73
CA LYS A 235 -7.01 8.58 11.07
C LYS A 235 -6.18 9.14 9.92
N ILE A 236 -5.42 8.30 9.21
CA ILE A 236 -4.64 8.76 8.05
C ILE A 236 -5.57 9.13 6.89
N CYS A 237 -6.64 8.37 6.65
CA CYS A 237 -7.64 8.73 5.64
C CYS A 237 -8.33 10.06 5.98
N GLN A 238 -8.71 10.25 7.25
CA GLN A 238 -9.27 11.51 7.75
C GLN A 238 -8.29 12.67 7.60
N PHE A 239 -7.01 12.47 7.92
CA PHE A 239 -5.97 13.47 7.70
C PHE A 239 -5.83 13.86 6.22
N CYS A 240 -5.93 12.90 5.30
CA CYS A 240 -5.92 13.18 3.86
C CYS A 240 -7.12 14.05 3.45
N VAL A 241 -8.31 13.75 3.97
CA VAL A 241 -9.54 14.53 3.71
C VAL A 241 -9.43 15.93 4.31
N GLU A 242 -8.96 16.07 5.55
CA GLU A 242 -8.77 17.36 6.21
C GLU A 242 -7.75 18.25 5.47
N ARG A 243 -6.65 17.67 4.99
CA ARG A 243 -5.65 18.40 4.19
C ARG A 243 -6.20 18.80 2.83
N PHE A 244 -6.98 17.93 2.19
CA PHE A 244 -7.69 18.26 0.97
C PHE A 244 -8.69 19.42 1.18
N ILE A 245 -9.50 19.38 2.25
CA ILE A 245 -10.43 20.46 2.59
C ILE A 245 -9.68 21.78 2.85
N ASN A 246 -8.57 21.75 3.60
CA ASN A 246 -7.77 22.94 3.85
C ASN A 246 -7.20 23.55 2.56
N LEU A 247 -6.76 22.72 1.61
CA LEU A 247 -6.30 23.18 0.30
C LEU A 247 -7.42 23.80 -0.54
N LEU A 248 -8.65 23.30 -0.42
CA LEU A 248 -9.82 23.90 -1.08
C LEU A 248 -10.23 25.23 -0.45
N ILE A 249 -10.13 25.38 0.87
CA ILE A 249 -10.51 26.62 1.58
C ILE A 249 -9.48 27.74 1.34
N MET A 250 -8.20 27.39 1.13
CA MET A 250 -7.13 28.35 0.85
C MET A 250 -7.13 28.90 -0.59
N ASN A 251 -7.99 28.38 -1.47
CA ASN A 251 -8.08 28.74 -2.89
C ASN A 251 -9.31 29.59 -3.16
#